data_AF-A0A2I0M1V3-F1
#
_entry.id   AF-A0A2I0M1V3-F1
#
_cell.length_a   1.000
_cell.length_b   1.000
_cell.length_c   1.000
_cell.angle_alpha   90.00
_cell.angle_beta   90.00
_cell.angle_gamma   90.00
#
_symmetry.space_group_name_H-M   'P 1'
#
loop_
_entity.id
_entity.type
_entity.pdbx_description
1 polymer ?
#
loop_
_entity_poly.entity_id
_entity_poly.type
_entity_poly.pdbx_seq_one_letter_code
_entity_poly.pdbx_strand_id
1 'polypeptide(L)'
;GKLVGRFYDENGAPTEALRQAEAAIEEAQKLKAESEQRQQQFPPCNSEWSSAKGSRFWCSRQSGGVSRDWTGVPRKLYQPGSRGSRCVCVRTAGAPWGQPDSAEHSDRGDLDNPQLEEYEGCDPLAPQCVLKV
;
A
#
# COMPACT_ATOMS: atom_id res chain seq x y z
N GLY A 1 4.45 -19.29 -36.41
CA GLY A 1 5.38 -18.44 -37.17
C GLY A 1 5.22 -17.00 -36.72
N LYS A 2 6.32 -16.24 -36.62
CA LYS A 2 6.24 -14.81 -36.34
C LYS A 2 5.67 -14.12 -37.58
N LEU A 3 4.59 -13.36 -37.42
CA LEU A 3 3.99 -12.61 -38.51
C LEU A 3 4.83 -11.36 -38.74
N VAL A 4 5.22 -11.09 -40.00
CA VAL A 4 5.84 -9.82 -40.38
C VAL A 4 4.86 -8.70 -40.01
N GLY A 5 5.29 -7.75 -39.18
CA GLY A 5 4.40 -6.74 -38.64
C GLY A 5 5.08 -5.80 -37.64
N ARG A 6 4.28 -5.12 -36.81
CA ARG A 6 4.76 -4.08 -35.89
C ARG A 6 5.92 -4.52 -34.99
N PHE A 7 5.94 -5.80 -34.59
CA PHE A 7 6.84 -6.32 -33.57
C PHE A 7 7.98 -7.19 -34.11
N TYR A 8 7.81 -7.77 -35.30
CA TYR A 8 8.79 -8.65 -35.92
C TYR A 8 8.90 -8.32 -37.41
N ASP A 9 10.13 -8.23 -37.91
CA ASP A 9 10.40 -8.00 -39.32
C ASP A 9 10.29 -9.28 -40.17
N GLU A 10 10.60 -9.16 -41.46
CA GLU A 10 10.59 -10.26 -42.44
C GLU A 10 11.56 -11.41 -42.11
N ASN A 11 12.61 -11.15 -41.34
CA ASN A 11 13.58 -12.13 -40.87
C ASN A 11 13.19 -12.71 -39.49
N GLY A 12 12.07 -12.26 -38.91
CA GLY A 12 11.61 -12.63 -37.57
C GLY A 12 12.40 -11.95 -36.45
N ALA A 13 13.20 -10.93 -36.76
CA ALA A 13 13.96 -10.18 -35.78
C ALA A 13 13.07 -9.17 -35.04
N PRO A 14 13.30 -8.93 -33.73
CA PRO A 14 12.57 -7.91 -32.95
C PRO A 14 12.73 -6.51 -33.54
N THR A 15 11.62 -5.83 -33.76
CA THR A 15 11.63 -4.40 -34.09
C THR A 15 11.84 -3.56 -32.82
N GLU A 16 12.15 -2.28 -33.01
CA GLU A 16 12.24 -1.35 -31.88
C GLU A 16 10.91 -1.20 -31.11
N ALA A 17 9.78 -1.29 -31.81
CA ALA A 17 8.47 -1.26 -31.17
C ALA A 17 8.23 -2.46 -30.24
N LEU A 18 8.81 -3.63 -30.54
CA LEU A 18 8.78 -4.77 -29.63
C LEU A 18 9.65 -4.53 -28.40
N ARG A 19 10.88 -4.06 -28.58
CA ARG A 19 11.78 -3.76 -27.44
C ARG A 19 11.17 -2.75 -26.47
N GLN A 20 10.53 -1.71 -27.00
CA GLN A 20 9.85 -0.71 -26.17
C GLN A 20 8.65 -1.30 -25.42
N ALA A 21 7.86 -2.16 -26.07
CA ALA A 21 6.73 -2.83 -25.44
C ALA A 21 7.21 -3.77 -24.32
N GLU A 22 8.27 -4.55 -24.57
CA GLU A 22 8.88 -5.44 -23.59
C GLU A 22 9.44 -4.67 -22.39
N ALA A 23 10.16 -3.57 -22.63
CA ALA A 23 10.69 -2.71 -21.57
C ALA A 23 9.57 -2.10 -20.71
N ALA A 24 8.48 -1.62 -21.34
CA ALA A 24 7.32 -1.09 -20.62
C ALA A 24 6.61 -2.16 -19.78
N ILE A 25 6.53 -3.40 -20.27
CA ILE A 25 5.97 -4.53 -19.52
C ILE A 25 6.86 -4.85 -18.30
N GLU A 26 8.18 -4.87 -18.47
CA GLU A 26 9.12 -5.14 -17.38
C GLU A 26 9.01 -4.05 -16.28
N GLU A 27 8.94 -2.78 -16.68
CA GLU A 27 8.74 -1.67 -15.75
C GLU A 27 7.40 -1.79 -15.02
N ALA A 28 6.31 -2.09 -15.74
CA ALA A 28 4.99 -2.26 -15.14
C ALA A 28 4.97 -3.42 -14.13
N GLN A 29 5.69 -4.51 -14.39
CA GLN A 29 5.82 -5.63 -13.45
C GLN A 29 6.56 -5.23 -12.17
N LYS A 30 7.64 -4.44 -12.28
CA LYS A 30 8.36 -3.91 -11.12
C LYS A 30 7.47 -3.01 -10.28
N LEU A 31 6.79 -2.05 -10.90
CA LEU A 31 5.87 -1.14 -10.21
C LEU A 31 4.71 -1.88 -9.54
N LYS A 32 4.20 -2.95 -10.18
CA LYS A 32 3.18 -3.81 -9.60
C LYS A 32 3.69 -4.53 -8.34
N ALA A 33 4.88 -5.12 -8.40
CA ALA A 33 5.48 -5.81 -7.25
C ALA A 33 5.72 -4.85 -6.07
N GLU A 34 6.22 -3.64 -6.33
CA GLU A 34 6.38 -2.60 -5.30
C GLU A 34 5.04 -2.17 -4.70
N SER A 35 4.01 -2.02 -5.53
CA SER A 35 2.66 -1.69 -5.07
C SER A 35 2.08 -2.79 -4.18
N GLU A 36 2.28 -4.05 -4.55
CA GLU A 36 1.84 -5.21 -3.76
C GLU A 36 2.56 -5.26 -2.40
N GLN A 37 3.88 -5.03 -2.38
CA GLN A 37 4.64 -4.94 -1.12
C GLN A 37 4.14 -3.80 -0.22
N ARG A 38 3.90 -2.61 -0.79
CA ARG A 38 3.32 -1.48 -0.04
C ARG A 38 1.91 -1.77 0.46
N GLN A 39 1.12 -2.55 -0.27
CA GLN A 39 -0.21 -2.97 0.15
C GLN A 39 -0.15 -3.99 1.30
N GLN A 40 0.85 -4.88 1.32
CA GLN A 40 1.07 -5.79 2.45
C GLN A 40 1.52 -5.04 3.71
N GLN A 41 2.43 -4.06 3.56
CA GLN A 41 2.89 -3.24 4.69
C GLN A 41 1.79 -2.31 5.23
N PHE A 42 1.09 -1.61 4.32
CA PHE A 42 0.09 -0.59 4.65
C PHE A 42 -1.23 -0.84 3.91
N PRO A 43 -1.96 -1.91 4.27
CA PRO A 43 -3.23 -2.23 3.65
C PRO A 43 -4.24 -1.11 3.94
N PRO A 44 -5.09 -0.75 2.97
CA PRO A 44 -6.16 0.23 3.19
C PRO A 44 -7.08 -0.16 4.35
N CYS A 45 -7.53 0.84 5.12
CA CYS A 45 -8.56 0.65 6.12
C CYS A 45 -9.89 0.20 5.48
N ASN A 46 -10.71 -0.52 6.23
CA ASN A 46 -12.14 -0.55 5.94
C ASN A 46 -12.73 0.82 6.28
N SER A 47 -13.75 1.25 5.54
CA SER A 47 -14.39 2.55 5.78
C SER A 47 -15.88 2.52 5.49
N GLU A 48 -16.62 3.32 6.24
CA GLU A 48 -18.03 3.63 6.03
C GLU A 48 -18.25 5.13 6.22
N TRP A 49 -19.22 5.69 5.50
CA TRP A 49 -19.62 7.07 5.68
C TRP A 49 -21.14 7.16 5.70
N SER A 50 -21.66 8.02 6.57
CA SER A 50 -23.06 8.44 6.53
C SER A 50 -23.19 9.91 6.93
N SER A 51 -24.20 10.59 6.42
CA SER A 51 -24.48 11.98 6.80
C SER A 51 -24.75 12.15 8.30
N ALA A 52 -25.33 11.15 8.97
CA ALA A 52 -25.68 11.22 10.39
C ALA A 52 -24.50 10.96 11.33
N LYS A 53 -23.52 10.14 10.93
CA LYS A 53 -22.42 9.68 11.80
C LYS A 53 -21.04 10.16 11.38
N GLY A 54 -20.91 10.68 10.16
CA GLY A 54 -19.64 11.00 9.52
C GLY A 54 -18.88 9.78 9.01
N SER A 55 -17.56 9.95 8.92
CA SER A 55 -16.65 8.93 8.40
C SER A 55 -16.19 8.04 9.54
N ARG A 56 -16.34 6.72 9.39
CA ARG A 56 -15.71 5.74 10.27
C ARG A 56 -14.77 4.87 9.46
N PHE A 57 -13.59 4.63 10.00
CA PHE A 57 -12.65 3.68 9.43
C PHE A 57 -12.10 2.77 10.53
N TRP A 58 -11.82 1.53 10.16
CA TRP A 58 -11.34 0.52 11.09
C TRP A 58 -10.42 -0.47 10.41
N CYS A 59 -9.62 -1.09 11.27
CA CYS A 59 -8.70 -2.16 10.93
C CYS A 59 -9.18 -3.45 11.55
N SER A 60 -9.03 -4.54 10.80
CA SER A 60 -9.26 -5.91 11.25
C SER A 60 -8.21 -6.80 10.61
N ARG A 61 -8.22 -8.10 10.96
CA ARG A 61 -7.37 -9.10 10.27
C ARG A 61 -7.63 -9.19 8.76
N GLN A 62 -8.71 -8.59 8.26
CA GLN A 62 -9.01 -8.48 6.84
C GLN A 62 -9.36 -7.02 6.48
N SER A 63 -8.43 -6.32 5.85
CA SER A 63 -8.62 -4.92 5.43
C SER A 63 -7.94 -4.68 4.10
N GLY A 64 -8.58 -3.93 3.21
CA GLY A 64 -7.99 -3.56 1.91
C GLY A 64 -7.61 -4.75 1.03
N GLY A 65 -8.33 -5.88 1.15
CA GLY A 65 -8.06 -7.12 0.41
C GLY A 65 -6.92 -7.98 0.96
N VAL A 66 -6.30 -7.59 2.08
CA VAL A 66 -5.17 -8.30 2.69
C VAL A 66 -5.63 -9.03 3.96
N SER A 67 -5.28 -10.31 4.05
CA SER A 67 -5.48 -11.16 5.24
C SER A 67 -4.18 -11.25 6.03
N ARG A 68 -4.25 -11.07 7.34
CA ARG A 68 -3.10 -10.93 8.24
C ARG A 68 -3.43 -11.40 9.67
N ASP A 69 -2.42 -11.68 10.46
CA ASP A 69 -2.53 -12.18 11.83
C ASP A 69 -2.73 -11.07 12.88
N TRP A 70 -2.38 -9.82 12.54
CA TRP A 70 -2.58 -8.63 13.38
C TRP A 70 -3.74 -7.74 12.91
N THR A 71 -4.35 -7.01 13.85
CA THR A 71 -5.43 -6.03 13.57
C THR A 71 -4.88 -4.64 13.27
N GLY A 72 -3.98 -4.13 14.12
CA GLY A 72 -3.38 -2.81 13.95
C GLY A 72 -4.35 -1.65 14.13
N VAL A 73 -3.88 -0.46 13.78
CA VAL A 73 -4.57 0.82 14.04
C VAL A 73 -4.67 1.66 12.76
N PRO A 74 -5.74 2.45 12.59
CA PRO A 74 -5.84 3.38 11.47
C PRO A 74 -4.82 4.52 11.56
N ARG A 75 -4.15 4.84 10.45
CA ARG A 75 -3.27 6.00 10.29
C ARG A 75 -3.47 6.67 8.93
N LYS A 76 -3.20 7.96 8.85
CA LYS A 76 -3.06 8.70 7.60
C LYS A 76 -1.68 8.39 7.03
N LEU A 77 -1.61 7.84 5.82
CA LEU A 77 -0.35 7.68 5.09
C LEU A 77 -0.27 8.74 3.98
N TYR A 78 0.81 9.52 4.01
CA TYR A 78 1.13 10.51 2.98
C TYR A 78 2.12 9.95 1.97
N GLN A 79 1.81 10.12 0.70
CA GLN A 79 2.70 9.72 -0.40
C GLN A 79 3.28 10.96 -1.07
N PRO A 80 4.59 11.02 -1.32
CA PRO A 80 5.19 12.09 -2.10
C PRO A 80 4.48 12.28 -3.44
N GLY A 81 4.12 13.53 -3.77
CA GLY A 81 3.38 13.86 -4.99
C GLY A 81 1.86 13.71 -4.90
N SER A 82 1.31 13.11 -3.84
CA SER A 82 -0.14 13.10 -3.57
C SER A 82 -0.57 14.40 -2.88
N ARG A 83 -1.78 14.88 -3.19
CA ARG A 83 -2.40 16.05 -2.52
C ARG A 83 -3.09 15.72 -1.19
N GLY A 84 -3.13 14.45 -0.79
CA GLY A 84 -3.80 14.03 0.43
C GLY A 84 -3.29 12.71 0.99
N SER A 85 -3.79 12.38 2.18
CA SER A 85 -3.52 11.11 2.86
C SER A 85 -4.56 10.05 2.51
N ARG A 86 -4.16 8.78 2.56
CA ARG A 86 -5.10 7.64 2.59
C ARG A 86 -5.08 6.97 3.96
N CYS A 87 -6.21 6.39 4.38
CA CYS A 87 -6.25 5.57 5.58
C CYS A 87 -5.56 4.22 5.35
N VAL A 88 -4.64 3.85 6.23
CA VAL A 88 -3.98 2.53 6.24
C VAL A 88 -4.02 1.91 7.63
N CYS A 89 -3.98 0.58 7.65
CA CYS A 89 -3.80 -0.17 8.89
C CYS A 89 -2.32 -0.36 9.17
N VAL A 90 -1.90 -0.04 10.40
CA VAL A 90 -0.50 -0.05 10.82
C VAL A 90 -0.32 -1.00 11.99
N ARG A 91 0.69 -1.87 11.89
CA ARG A 91 1.00 -2.85 12.93
C ARG A 91 1.66 -2.13 14.10
N THR A 92 1.25 -2.50 15.31
CA THR A 92 1.65 -1.82 16.55
C THR A 92 2.65 -2.61 17.39
N ALA A 93 3.09 -3.78 16.92
CA ALA A 93 3.98 -4.69 17.64
C ALA A 93 4.91 -5.42 16.66
N GLY A 94 6.08 -5.87 17.14
CA GLY A 94 7.07 -6.57 16.33
C GLY A 94 8.10 -5.63 15.69
N ALA A 95 9.07 -6.24 15.01
CA ALA A 95 10.04 -5.53 14.19
C ALA A 95 9.38 -4.81 13.01
N PRO A 96 9.84 -3.61 12.60
CA PRO A 96 9.33 -2.91 11.42
C PRO A 96 9.43 -3.74 10.13
N TRP A 97 8.47 -3.58 9.21
CA TRP A 97 8.37 -4.40 8.00
C TRP A 97 9.65 -4.40 7.15
N GLY A 98 10.31 -3.25 7.02
CA GLY A 98 11.52 -3.09 6.21
C GLY A 98 12.83 -3.46 6.92
N GLN A 99 12.80 -3.76 8.21
CA GLN A 99 13.98 -4.02 9.04
C GLN A 99 13.72 -5.13 10.08
N PRO A 100 13.34 -6.35 9.66
CA PRO A 100 12.96 -7.42 10.57
C PRO A 100 14.12 -7.92 11.45
N ASP A 101 15.37 -7.83 10.94
CA ASP A 101 16.56 -8.33 11.64
C ASP A 101 17.31 -7.25 12.43
N SER A 102 16.78 -6.01 12.49
CA SER A 102 17.40 -4.96 13.29
C SER A 102 17.24 -5.28 14.78
N ALA A 103 18.35 -5.43 15.50
CA ALA A 103 18.32 -5.59 16.96
C ALA A 103 17.90 -4.28 17.69
N GLU A 104 17.91 -3.15 16.98
CA GLU A 104 17.58 -1.83 17.51
C GLU A 104 16.21 -1.39 16.96
N HIS A 105 15.14 -1.89 17.56
CA HIS A 105 13.79 -1.38 17.30
C HIS A 105 12.96 -1.33 18.58
N SER A 106 12.00 -0.41 18.63
CA SER A 106 11.12 -0.17 19.77
C SER A 106 10.04 -1.24 19.98
N ASP A 107 10.01 -2.28 19.13
CA ASP A 107 8.97 -3.33 19.08
C ASP A 107 7.55 -2.76 18.85
N ARG A 108 7.47 -1.59 18.21
CA ARG A 108 6.23 -0.85 17.92
C ARG A 108 5.68 -1.10 16.51
N GLY A 109 6.12 -2.18 15.85
CA GLY A 109 5.75 -2.50 14.48
C GLY A 109 6.16 -1.38 13.51
N ASP A 110 5.18 -0.83 12.80
CA ASP A 110 5.39 0.17 11.75
C ASP A 110 4.94 1.59 12.17
N LEU A 111 4.65 1.80 13.47
CA LEU A 111 4.16 3.08 14.00
C LEU A 111 5.12 4.25 13.81
N ASP A 112 6.43 3.98 13.79
CA ASP A 112 7.47 5.01 13.73
C ASP A 112 7.80 5.43 12.28
N ASN A 113 7.01 5.00 11.28
CA ASN A 113 7.20 5.41 9.90
C ASN A 113 6.90 6.92 9.72
N PRO A 114 7.84 7.72 9.17
CA PRO A 114 7.72 9.18 9.10
C PRO A 114 6.63 9.68 8.14
N GLN A 115 6.07 8.81 7.31
CA GLN A 115 4.98 9.15 6.39
C GLN A 115 3.58 8.97 7.01
N LEU A 116 3.53 8.51 8.27
CA LEU A 116 2.29 8.27 8.99
C LEU A 116 1.93 9.45 9.91
N GLU A 117 0.64 9.70 10.03
CA GLU A 117 0.07 10.63 11.00
C GLU A 117 -1.16 10.01 11.67
N GLU A 118 -1.36 10.34 12.95
CA GLU A 118 -2.53 9.92 13.71
C GLU A 118 -3.77 10.72 13.31
N TYR A 119 -4.95 10.15 13.55
CA TYR A 119 -6.20 10.89 13.40
C TYR A 119 -6.49 11.66 14.69
N GLU A 120 -6.60 12.99 14.57
CA GLU A 120 -6.99 13.84 15.70
C GLU A 120 -8.34 13.41 16.28
N GLY A 121 -8.43 13.40 17.61
CA GLY A 121 -9.66 13.03 18.33
C GLY A 121 -9.96 11.53 18.39
N CYS A 122 -9.07 10.67 17.88
CA CYS A 122 -9.16 9.22 18.01
C CYS A 122 -8.08 8.68 18.94
N ASP A 123 -8.38 7.60 19.66
CA ASP A 123 -7.40 6.89 20.48
C ASP A 123 -6.30 6.31 19.55
N PRO A 124 -5.02 6.64 19.78
CA PRO A 124 -3.93 6.21 18.91
C PRO A 124 -3.79 4.69 18.81
N LEU A 125 -4.23 3.93 19.82
CA LEU A 125 -4.15 2.47 19.85
C LEU A 125 -5.47 1.77 19.53
N ALA A 126 -6.55 2.52 19.25
CA ALA A 126 -7.82 1.92 18.90
C ALA A 126 -7.81 1.35 17.46
N PRO A 127 -8.43 0.19 17.24
CA PRO A 127 -8.53 -0.41 15.90
C PRO A 127 -9.55 0.32 15.01
N GLN A 128 -10.24 1.35 15.52
CA GLN A 128 -11.23 2.12 14.78
C GLN A 128 -11.18 3.59 15.16
N CYS A 129 -11.63 4.44 14.24
CA CYS A 129 -11.74 5.88 14.46
C CYS A 129 -12.99 6.41 13.74
N VAL A 130 -13.66 7.37 14.37
CA VAL A 130 -14.90 7.99 13.88
C VAL A 130 -14.69 9.50 13.84
N LEU A 131 -14.64 10.06 12.64
CA LEU A 131 -14.59 11.50 12.41
C LEU A 131 -16.02 12.01 12.22
N LYS A 132 -16.47 12.84 13.15
CA LYS A 132 -17.78 13.48 13.07
C LYS A 132 -17.78 14.54 11.96
N VAL A 133 -18.95 14.77 11.37
CA VAL A 133 -19.23 15.87 10.41
C VAL A 133 -19.40 17.17 11.18
#